data_AF-N1QFC5-F1
#
_entry.id   AF-N1QFC5-F1
#
_cell.length_a   1.000
_cell.length_b   1.000
_cell.length_c   1.000
_cell.angle_alpha   90.00
_cell.angle_beta   90.00
_cell.angle_gamma   90.00
#
_symmetry.space_group_name_H-M   'P 1'
#
loop_
_entity.id
_entity.type
_entity.pdbx_description
1 polymer ?
#
loop_
_entity_poly.entity_id
_entity_poly.type
_entity_poly.pdbx_seq_one_letter_code
_entity_poly.pdbx_strand_id
1 'polypeptide(L)'
;MAVTLGKRKRTAPEKREKVPKRLPKQATESDDNDDDAEARALLKKAFEAKFEPLHVQPIPSKPHTEVAEENDEDDSDAESDWSGLSGDEDQVEVIEHVIPTIDSIFDASAKKFLSSKPPTSDTENDNSKSQTKAKKAASTTDEDGTESTNLKHDLALQRLLKESHLLDASSFSSSSFSPTAPEGKNRLKALDMRILDLGAKNSTLQQENMPMHIRKGIAGKAANRETTRRREAKENGVILEKFKSSAPSKVRKQRRERGVGGVGIGKMQGSTLKLSSYDIRSIEG
;
A
#
# COMPACT_ATOMS: atom_id res chain seq x y z
N MET A 1 41.40 -26.18 57.93
CA MET A 1 40.00 -26.61 58.16
C MET A 1 39.32 -26.67 56.81
N ALA A 2 39.13 -27.87 56.26
CA ALA A 2 38.51 -28.11 54.96
C ALA A 2 37.27 -28.98 55.18
N VAL A 3 36.12 -28.55 54.66
CA VAL A 3 34.86 -29.30 54.77
C VAL A 3 34.37 -29.63 53.36
N THR A 4 34.54 -30.89 52.98
CA THR A 4 34.07 -31.50 51.74
C THR A 4 32.57 -31.78 51.84
N LEU A 5 31.75 -31.19 50.96
CA LEU A 5 30.32 -31.49 50.88
C LEU A 5 30.09 -32.78 50.10
N GLY A 6 29.64 -33.81 50.84
CA GLY A 6 29.31 -35.14 50.33
C GLY A 6 28.04 -35.17 49.47
N LYS A 7 28.10 -36.00 48.42
CA LYS A 7 27.01 -36.29 47.49
C LYS A 7 25.84 -36.95 48.23
N ARG A 8 24.64 -36.37 48.16
CA ARG A 8 23.40 -37.06 48.59
C ARG A 8 22.56 -37.45 47.37
N LYS A 9 22.35 -38.77 47.25
CA LYS A 9 21.36 -39.46 46.41
C LYS A 9 19.96 -38.88 46.70
N ARG A 10 19.21 -38.49 45.66
CA ARG A 10 17.77 -38.20 45.78
C ARG A 10 16.99 -39.48 45.55
N THR A 11 16.20 -39.87 46.55
CA THR A 11 15.18 -40.93 46.47
C THR A 11 13.93 -40.39 45.77
N ALA A 12 13.24 -41.27 45.03
CA ALA A 12 12.02 -40.98 44.29
C ALA A 12 10.84 -40.72 45.24
N PRO A 13 9.93 -39.77 44.94
CA PRO A 13 8.71 -39.61 45.72
C PRO A 13 7.58 -40.52 45.20
N GLU A 14 7.01 -41.25 46.15
CA GLU A 14 5.79 -42.05 46.04
C GLU A 14 4.52 -41.20 45.86
N LYS A 15 3.51 -41.88 45.32
CA LYS A 15 2.21 -41.37 44.86
C LYS A 15 1.45 -40.66 45.99
N ARG A 16 1.05 -39.41 45.75
CA ARG A 16 0.01 -38.72 46.53
C ARG A 16 -1.33 -38.80 45.80
N GLU A 17 -2.34 -39.21 46.55
CA GLU A 17 -3.74 -39.32 46.16
C GLU A 17 -4.32 -37.96 45.74
N LYS A 18 -5.18 -37.99 44.71
CA LYS A 18 -5.75 -36.81 44.05
C LYS A 18 -7.15 -36.51 44.60
N VAL A 19 -7.33 -35.29 45.10
CA VAL A 19 -8.61 -34.59 45.28
C VAL A 19 -9.24 -34.35 43.88
N PRO A 20 -10.58 -34.48 43.70
CA PRO A 20 -11.20 -34.46 42.38
C PRO A 20 -11.20 -33.05 41.78
N LYS A 21 -10.41 -32.87 40.72
CA LYS A 21 -10.51 -31.73 39.81
C LYS A 21 -11.37 -32.12 38.60
N ARG A 22 -12.34 -31.25 38.30
CA ARG A 22 -13.27 -31.30 37.16
C ARG A 22 -12.57 -31.76 35.87
N LEU A 23 -13.19 -32.74 35.22
CA LEU A 23 -12.77 -33.31 33.95
C LEU A 23 -12.79 -32.24 32.85
N PRO A 24 -11.78 -32.20 31.96
CA PRO A 24 -11.95 -31.59 30.64
C PRO A 24 -12.91 -32.48 29.85
N LYS A 25 -13.98 -31.88 29.32
CA LYS A 25 -14.84 -32.55 28.32
C LYS A 25 -13.93 -33.02 27.19
N GLN A 26 -13.92 -34.33 26.99
CA GLN A 26 -13.45 -34.94 25.75
C GLN A 26 -14.28 -34.30 24.63
N ALA A 27 -13.61 -33.67 23.68
CA ALA A 27 -14.17 -33.48 22.36
C ALA A 27 -14.31 -34.88 21.78
N THR A 28 -15.47 -35.49 22.00
CA THR A 28 -16.02 -36.46 21.07
C THR A 28 -16.22 -35.68 19.78
N GLU A 29 -15.55 -36.12 18.72
CA GLU A 29 -16.00 -35.89 17.35
C GLU A 29 -17.39 -36.54 17.27
N SER A 30 -18.41 -35.80 17.71
CA SER A 30 -19.79 -36.08 17.37
C SER A 30 -20.01 -35.59 15.95
N ASP A 31 -20.79 -36.37 15.23
CA ASP A 31 -21.28 -36.10 13.89
C ASP A 31 -22.22 -34.88 13.94
N ASP A 32 -21.67 -33.69 14.15
CA ASP A 32 -22.42 -32.43 14.34
C ASP A 32 -23.00 -31.89 13.00
N ASN A 33 -22.90 -32.66 11.91
CA ASN A 33 -23.41 -32.24 10.60
C ASN A 33 -24.94 -32.37 10.49
N ASP A 34 -25.55 -33.29 11.25
CA ASP A 34 -26.99 -33.57 11.16
C ASP A 34 -27.83 -32.51 11.91
N ASP A 35 -27.38 -32.07 13.09
CA ASP A 35 -28.04 -31.02 13.87
C ASP A 35 -28.00 -29.65 13.15
N ASP A 36 -26.89 -29.36 12.46
CA ASP A 36 -26.75 -28.17 11.61
C ASP A 36 -27.64 -28.22 10.36
N ALA A 37 -27.85 -29.42 9.79
CA ALA A 37 -28.74 -29.62 8.66
C ALA A 37 -30.22 -29.45 9.06
N GLU A 38 -30.61 -29.98 10.22
CA GLU A 38 -31.96 -29.80 10.77
C GLU A 38 -32.23 -28.33 11.12
N ALA A 39 -31.28 -27.62 11.74
CA ALA A 39 -31.41 -26.19 12.05
C ALA A 39 -31.59 -25.33 10.79
N ARG A 40 -30.86 -25.64 9.71
CA ARG A 40 -31.00 -24.95 8.41
C ARG A 40 -32.35 -25.24 7.74
N ALA A 41 -32.85 -26.47 7.84
CA ALA A 41 -34.17 -26.83 7.31
C ALA A 41 -35.30 -26.09 8.05
N LEU A 42 -35.18 -25.96 9.37
CA LEU A 42 -36.13 -25.23 10.22
C LEU A 42 -36.16 -23.73 9.90
N LEU A 43 -34.97 -23.12 9.71
CA LEU A 43 -34.85 -21.72 9.27
C LEU A 43 -35.40 -21.50 7.87
N LYS A 44 -35.13 -22.42 6.93
CA LYS A 44 -35.66 -22.34 5.55
C LYS A 44 -37.20 -22.37 5.55
N LYS A 45 -37.79 -23.28 6.34
CA LYS A 45 -39.26 -23.37 6.48
C LYS A 45 -39.86 -22.12 7.11
N ALA A 46 -39.19 -21.53 8.12
CA ALA A 46 -39.63 -20.28 8.73
C ALA A 46 -39.49 -19.08 7.77
N PHE A 47 -38.49 -19.09 6.90
CA PHE A 47 -38.28 -18.08 5.87
C PHE A 47 -39.34 -18.17 4.77
N GLU A 48 -39.60 -19.36 4.23
CA GLU A 48 -40.66 -19.60 3.23
C GLU A 48 -42.06 -19.26 3.77
N ALA A 49 -42.30 -19.45 5.07
CA ALA A 49 -43.57 -19.05 5.69
C ALA A 49 -43.74 -17.52 5.83
N LYS A 50 -42.63 -16.77 5.89
CA LYS A 50 -42.64 -15.31 6.01
C LYS A 50 -42.54 -14.59 4.67
N PHE A 51 -41.93 -15.25 3.69
CA PHE A 51 -41.69 -14.72 2.35
C PHE A 51 -42.26 -15.71 1.35
N GLU A 52 -43.41 -15.37 0.76
CA GLU A 52 -43.92 -16.13 -0.37
C GLU A 52 -42.86 -16.13 -1.48
N PRO A 53 -42.51 -17.29 -2.06
CA PRO A 53 -41.55 -17.34 -3.15
C PRO A 53 -42.08 -16.54 -4.33
N LEU A 54 -41.37 -15.47 -4.69
CA LEU A 54 -41.71 -14.63 -5.83
C LEU A 54 -41.79 -15.49 -7.10
N HIS A 55 -42.86 -15.34 -7.87
CA HIS A 55 -43.00 -15.98 -9.17
C HIS A 55 -41.94 -15.41 -10.12
N VAL A 56 -40.85 -16.16 -10.33
CA VAL A 56 -39.82 -15.82 -11.31
C VAL A 56 -40.37 -16.15 -12.69
N GLN A 57 -40.74 -15.12 -13.46
CA GLN A 57 -41.01 -15.29 -14.89
C GLN A 57 -39.67 -15.63 -15.60
N PRO A 58 -39.64 -16.61 -16.52
CA PRO A 58 -38.42 -16.96 -17.24
C PRO A 58 -37.99 -15.78 -18.14
N ILE A 59 -36.83 -15.20 -17.83
CA ILE A 59 -36.21 -14.17 -18.67
C ILE A 59 -35.79 -14.85 -19.99
N PRO A 60 -36.28 -14.39 -21.16
CA PRO A 60 -35.81 -14.92 -22.44
C PRO A 60 -34.35 -14.52 -22.66
N SER A 61 -33.49 -15.54 -22.80
CA SER A 61 -32.06 -15.38 -23.11
C SER A 61 -31.87 -14.67 -24.45
N LYS A 62 -31.31 -13.46 -24.44
CA LYS A 62 -30.73 -12.81 -25.63
C LYS A 62 -29.20 -12.93 -25.56
N PRO A 63 -28.51 -13.13 -26.70
CA PRO A 63 -27.06 -13.33 -26.73
C PRO A 63 -26.28 -12.01 -26.54
N HIS A 64 -25.12 -12.15 -25.90
CA HIS A 64 -24.07 -11.17 -25.63
C HIS A 64 -23.85 -10.10 -26.72
N THR A 65 -23.79 -8.83 -26.30
CA THR A 65 -22.78 -7.84 -26.74
C THR A 65 -22.63 -6.77 -25.65
N GLU A 66 -21.38 -6.42 -25.36
CA GLU A 66 -20.83 -5.41 -24.42
C GLU A 66 -21.60 -4.07 -24.53
N VAL A 67 -21.82 -3.25 -23.49
CA VAL A 67 -20.84 -2.43 -22.73
C VAL A 67 -21.51 -1.79 -21.49
N ALA A 68 -20.68 -1.56 -20.47
CA ALA A 68 -20.68 -0.44 -19.49
C ALA A 68 -21.82 -0.29 -18.46
N GLU A 69 -21.37 -0.32 -17.20
CA GLU A 69 -22.03 0.08 -15.96
C GLU A 69 -22.33 1.58 -15.94
N GLU A 70 -23.48 1.96 -15.36
CA GLU A 70 -23.54 3.14 -14.47
C GLU A 70 -24.66 2.92 -13.45
N ASN A 71 -24.25 3.06 -12.19
CA ASN A 71 -25.01 2.95 -10.97
C ASN A 71 -25.48 4.35 -10.60
N ASP A 72 -26.77 4.58 -10.46
CA ASP A 72 -27.28 5.73 -9.70
C ASP A 72 -28.45 5.28 -8.83
N GLU A 73 -28.21 5.43 -7.52
CA GLU A 73 -29.20 5.45 -6.46
C GLU A 73 -30.09 6.68 -6.68
N ASP A 74 -31.41 6.53 -6.72
CA ASP A 74 -32.27 7.59 -6.20
C ASP A 74 -33.52 7.03 -5.51
N ASP A 75 -33.67 7.51 -4.30
CA ASP A 75 -34.72 7.27 -3.32
C ASP A 75 -35.85 8.24 -3.64
N SER A 76 -37.02 7.73 -4.06
CA SER A 76 -38.23 8.55 -4.07
C SER A 76 -39.47 7.73 -3.80
N ASP A 77 -39.81 7.67 -2.51
CA ASP A 77 -41.19 7.63 -2.04
C ASP A 77 -41.99 8.75 -2.73
N ALA A 78 -42.88 8.36 -3.65
CA ALA A 78 -43.96 9.22 -4.10
C ALA A 78 -45.17 8.37 -4.44
N GLU A 79 -46.06 8.25 -3.46
CA GLU A 79 -47.45 7.88 -3.70
C GLU A 79 -48.04 8.85 -4.73
N SER A 80 -48.50 8.33 -5.86
CA SER A 80 -49.37 9.08 -6.76
C SER A 80 -50.31 8.15 -7.50
N ASP A 81 -51.38 7.82 -6.79
CA ASP A 81 -52.64 7.33 -7.32
C ASP A 81 -53.23 8.39 -8.26
N TRP A 82 -53.00 8.23 -9.57
CA TRP A 82 -53.64 9.06 -10.58
C TRP A 82 -53.92 8.27 -11.87
N SER A 83 -54.86 7.32 -11.76
CA SER A 83 -55.50 6.70 -12.93
C SER A 83 -56.68 7.57 -13.37
N GLY A 84 -56.45 8.42 -14.36
CA GLY A 84 -57.53 9.16 -14.99
C GLY A 84 -57.04 10.06 -16.10
N LEU A 85 -57.13 9.58 -17.34
CA LEU A 85 -57.70 10.32 -18.48
C LEU A 85 -57.77 9.34 -19.67
N SER A 86 -58.94 8.71 -19.78
CA SER A 86 -59.44 8.13 -21.03
C SER A 86 -59.89 9.28 -21.94
N GLY A 87 -59.24 9.44 -23.08
CA GLY A 87 -59.62 10.45 -24.08
C GLY A 87 -58.76 10.28 -25.32
N ASP A 88 -59.34 9.62 -26.32
CA ASP A 88 -58.81 9.55 -27.68
C ASP A 88 -58.92 10.94 -28.33
N GLU A 89 -57.95 11.26 -29.18
CA GLU A 89 -57.87 12.46 -30.03
C GLU A 89 -57.57 13.81 -29.34
N ASP A 90 -56.28 14.07 -29.08
CA ASP A 90 -55.69 15.41 -29.26
C ASP A 90 -54.20 15.24 -29.59
N GLN A 91 -53.82 15.55 -30.83
CA GLN A 91 -52.45 15.46 -31.32
C GLN A 91 -51.64 16.60 -30.66
N VAL A 92 -50.86 16.26 -29.63
CA VAL A 92 -50.06 17.23 -28.88
C VAL A 92 -48.93 17.77 -29.76
N GLU A 93 -48.98 19.05 -30.11
CA GLU A 93 -47.92 19.75 -30.81
C GLU A 93 -46.86 20.21 -29.79
N VAL A 94 -45.78 19.43 -29.67
CA VAL A 94 -44.66 19.73 -28.77
C VAL A 94 -43.72 20.70 -29.47
N ILE A 95 -43.74 21.98 -29.07
CA ILE A 95 -42.74 22.97 -29.47
C ILE A 95 -41.63 22.99 -28.42
N GLU A 96 -40.51 22.33 -28.73
CA GLU A 96 -39.33 22.35 -27.89
C GLU A 96 -38.59 23.69 -28.05
N HIS A 97 -38.71 24.55 -27.05
CA HIS A 97 -37.87 25.74 -26.94
C HIS A 97 -36.56 25.37 -26.26
N VAL A 98 -35.53 25.06 -27.05
CA VAL A 98 -34.15 24.96 -26.54
C VAL A 98 -33.72 26.36 -26.11
N ILE A 99 -33.75 26.63 -24.80
CA ILE A 99 -33.19 27.85 -24.23
C ILE A 99 -31.67 27.71 -24.31
N PRO A 100 -30.97 28.50 -25.16
CA PRO A 100 -29.51 28.43 -25.18
C PRO A 100 -28.98 28.83 -23.81
N THR A 101 -28.07 28.03 -23.27
CA THR A 101 -27.33 28.37 -22.05
C THR A 101 -26.54 29.64 -22.29
N ILE A 102 -27.03 30.72 -21.68
CA ILE A 102 -26.53 32.09 -21.77
C ILE A 102 -25.04 32.22 -21.45
N ASP A 103 -24.48 31.29 -20.66
CA ASP A 103 -23.08 31.31 -20.24
C ASP A 103 -22.09 31.23 -21.42
N SER A 104 -22.46 30.50 -22.49
CA SER A 104 -21.63 30.39 -23.70
C SER A 104 -21.49 31.69 -24.49
N ILE A 105 -22.47 32.60 -24.36
CA ILE A 105 -22.49 33.88 -25.07
C ILE A 105 -21.60 34.89 -24.32
N PHE A 106 -21.53 34.82 -22.99
CA PHE A 106 -20.87 35.84 -22.18
C PHE A 106 -19.36 35.64 -21.99
N ASP A 107 -18.80 34.43 -22.06
CA ASP A 107 -17.40 34.23 -21.63
C ASP A 107 -16.33 34.78 -22.59
N ALA A 108 -16.52 34.60 -23.90
CA ALA A 108 -15.54 35.02 -24.91
C ALA A 108 -15.92 36.37 -25.55
N SER A 109 -17.21 36.57 -25.83
CA SER A 109 -17.68 37.77 -26.53
C SER A 109 -17.91 38.96 -25.58
N ALA A 110 -18.36 38.74 -24.34
CA ALA A 110 -18.69 39.86 -23.46
C ALA A 110 -17.46 40.64 -23.01
N LYS A 111 -16.26 40.03 -22.93
CA LYS A 111 -15.02 40.80 -22.68
C LYS A 111 -14.72 41.80 -23.79
N LYS A 112 -15.10 41.50 -25.04
CA LYS A 112 -14.92 42.40 -26.19
C LYS A 112 -15.96 43.51 -26.22
N PHE A 113 -17.21 43.23 -25.81
CA PHE A 113 -18.32 44.18 -25.84
C PHE A 113 -18.51 45.00 -24.55
N LEU A 114 -18.10 44.49 -23.38
CA LEU A 114 -18.21 45.16 -22.08
C LEU A 114 -16.92 45.87 -21.63
N SER A 115 -15.85 45.82 -22.43
CA SER A 115 -14.66 46.63 -22.17
C SER A 115 -14.86 48.06 -22.71
N SER A 116 -14.20 49.03 -22.09
CA SER A 116 -14.25 50.45 -22.49
C SER A 116 -13.64 50.76 -23.87
N LYS A 117 -13.19 49.74 -24.61
CA LYS A 117 -12.58 49.85 -25.93
C LYS A 117 -13.57 49.38 -26.99
N PRO A 118 -13.91 50.19 -28.00
CA PRO A 118 -14.86 49.79 -29.04
C PRO A 118 -14.30 48.62 -29.87
N PRO A 119 -15.12 47.62 -30.24
CA PRO A 119 -14.68 46.52 -31.09
C PRO A 119 -14.32 47.05 -32.49
N THR A 120 -13.07 46.84 -32.93
CA THR A 120 -12.62 47.17 -34.29
C THR A 120 -12.88 46.00 -35.24
N SER A 121 -13.29 46.31 -36.48
CA SER A 121 -13.76 45.36 -37.50
C SER A 121 -12.73 44.33 -37.99
N ASP A 122 -11.45 44.47 -37.61
CA ASP A 122 -10.35 43.74 -38.25
C ASP A 122 -9.79 42.60 -37.37
N THR A 123 -10.58 42.10 -36.42
CA THR A 123 -10.12 41.10 -35.43
C THR A 123 -10.81 39.75 -35.59
N GLU A 124 -10.65 39.12 -36.74
CA GLU A 124 -10.91 37.68 -36.94
C GLU A 124 -9.66 36.79 -36.73
N ASN A 125 -8.48 37.37 -36.47
CA ASN A 125 -7.21 36.63 -36.47
C ASN A 125 -6.33 36.80 -35.21
N ASP A 126 -6.91 36.75 -34.00
CA ASP A 126 -6.12 36.81 -32.76
C ASP A 126 -6.35 35.61 -31.82
N ASN A 127 -6.66 34.43 -32.38
CA ASN A 127 -6.63 33.14 -31.69
C ASN A 127 -5.30 32.39 -31.86
N SER A 128 -4.18 33.11 -31.94
CA SER A 128 -2.86 32.49 -32.07
C SER A 128 -1.76 33.27 -31.37
N LYS A 129 -1.79 33.39 -30.04
CA LYS A 129 -0.60 33.71 -29.22
C LYS A 129 -0.87 33.61 -27.71
N SER A 130 -1.03 32.39 -27.21
CA SER A 130 -0.75 32.11 -25.79
C SER A 130 -0.38 30.65 -25.57
N GLN A 131 0.80 30.24 -26.05
CA GLN A 131 1.52 29.08 -25.52
C GLN A 131 2.97 29.09 -26.01
N THR A 132 3.79 29.98 -25.43
CA THR A 132 5.25 29.79 -25.43
C THR A 132 5.79 30.13 -24.05
N LYS A 133 6.08 29.09 -23.25
CA LYS A 133 7.19 28.99 -22.27
C LYS A 133 7.04 27.71 -21.44
N ALA A 134 7.51 26.59 -21.98
CA ALA A 134 8.10 25.53 -21.17
C ALA A 134 9.48 25.22 -21.77
N LYS A 135 10.53 25.49 -21.00
CA LYS A 135 11.92 25.20 -21.34
C LYS A 135 12.32 23.88 -20.65
N LYS A 136 13.00 23.02 -21.43
CA LYS A 136 13.93 21.94 -21.05
C LYS A 136 13.36 20.60 -20.57
N ALA A 137 13.56 19.53 -21.35
CA ALA A 137 14.68 18.59 -21.24
C ALA A 137 14.65 17.71 -22.52
N ALA A 138 15.66 17.72 -23.39
CA ALA A 138 16.87 16.90 -23.31
C ALA A 138 16.54 15.41 -23.10
N SER A 139 16.37 14.72 -24.23
CA SER A 139 16.20 13.29 -24.41
C SER A 139 17.35 12.49 -23.80
N THR A 140 17.10 11.87 -22.65
CA THR A 140 17.85 10.70 -22.17
C THR A 140 16.86 9.80 -21.44
N THR A 141 16.51 8.67 -22.06
CA THR A 141 15.78 7.54 -21.46
C THR A 141 14.31 7.82 -21.11
N ASP A 142 13.44 7.82 -22.13
CA ASP A 142 11.99 8.07 -22.00
C ASP A 142 11.17 6.92 -21.37
N GLU A 143 11.80 5.91 -20.76
CA GLU A 143 11.09 4.87 -19.99
C GLU A 143 11.05 5.15 -18.47
N ASP A 144 11.96 5.99 -17.95
CA ASP A 144 11.98 6.34 -16.52
C ASP A 144 10.98 7.46 -16.14
N GLY A 145 10.42 8.13 -17.16
CA GLY A 145 9.55 9.30 -17.02
C GLY A 145 8.07 9.00 -16.82
N THR A 146 7.60 7.78 -17.12
CA THR A 146 6.16 7.42 -17.04
C THR A 146 5.89 6.58 -15.80
N GLU A 147 6.60 5.48 -15.57
CA GLU A 147 6.32 4.60 -14.43
C GLU A 147 6.63 5.29 -13.11
N SER A 148 7.81 5.92 -12.98
CA SER A 148 8.19 6.58 -11.73
C SER A 148 7.33 7.81 -11.40
N THR A 149 6.74 8.45 -12.41
CA THR A 149 5.81 9.58 -12.24
C THR A 149 4.41 9.08 -11.93
N ASN A 150 3.92 8.06 -12.65
CA ASN A 150 2.66 7.39 -12.38
C ASN A 150 2.64 6.82 -10.96
N LEU A 151 3.73 6.19 -10.51
CA LEU A 151 3.87 5.74 -9.13
C LEU A 151 3.72 6.90 -8.14
N LYS A 152 4.25 8.10 -8.42
CA LYS A 152 4.09 9.27 -7.52
C LYS A 152 2.65 9.77 -7.46
N HIS A 153 1.91 9.64 -8.56
CA HIS A 153 0.51 10.08 -8.65
C HIS A 153 -0.46 9.06 -8.04
N ASP A 154 -0.15 7.77 -8.10
CA ASP A 154 -1.00 6.71 -7.55
C ASP A 154 -0.60 6.30 -6.12
N LEU A 155 -1.29 6.89 -5.13
CA LEU A 155 -1.09 6.57 -3.71
C LEU A 155 -1.58 5.17 -3.33
N ALA A 156 -2.60 4.65 -4.00
CA ALA A 156 -3.15 3.34 -3.70
C ALA A 156 -2.15 2.25 -4.10
N LEU A 157 -1.57 2.37 -5.29
CA LEU A 157 -0.55 1.47 -5.79
C LEU A 157 0.76 1.57 -4.97
N GLN A 158 1.18 2.77 -4.56
CA GLN A 158 2.32 2.91 -3.63
C GLN A 158 2.11 2.12 -2.33
N ARG A 159 0.92 2.24 -1.73
CA ARG A 159 0.56 1.51 -0.51
C ARG A 159 0.56 0.00 -0.75
N LEU A 160 -0.06 -0.46 -1.84
CA LEU A 160 -0.11 -1.88 -2.20
C LEU A 160 1.30 -2.46 -2.34
N LEU A 161 2.18 -1.82 -3.11
CA LEU A 161 3.54 -2.34 -3.33
C LEU A 161 4.34 -2.43 -2.03
N LYS A 162 4.29 -1.38 -1.18
CA LYS A 162 5.02 -1.33 0.09
C LYS A 162 4.44 -2.26 1.16
N GLU A 163 3.12 -2.37 1.23
CA GLU A 163 2.40 -3.12 2.26
C GLU A 163 2.11 -4.57 1.84
N SER A 164 2.43 -4.97 0.60
CA SER A 164 2.23 -6.32 0.05
C SER A 164 2.72 -7.45 0.95
N HIS A 165 3.80 -7.24 1.70
CA HIS A 165 4.35 -8.26 2.61
C HIS A 165 3.49 -8.49 3.86
N LEU A 166 2.57 -7.58 4.16
CA LEU A 166 1.55 -7.73 5.20
C LEU A 166 0.29 -8.43 4.67
N LEU A 167 0.10 -8.46 3.35
CA LEU A 167 -0.97 -9.19 2.69
C LEU A 167 -0.44 -10.60 2.41
N ASP A 168 -0.77 -11.57 3.26
CA ASP A 168 -0.24 -12.92 3.13
C ASP A 168 -0.92 -13.66 1.96
N ALA A 169 -0.13 -14.34 1.13
CA ALA A 169 -0.59 -15.22 0.05
C ALA A 169 -1.67 -16.21 0.54
N SER A 170 -1.55 -16.69 1.79
CA SER A 170 -2.53 -17.58 2.41
C SER A 170 -3.89 -16.93 2.68
N SER A 171 -3.90 -15.61 2.94
CA SER A 171 -5.12 -14.83 3.15
C SER A 171 -5.88 -14.55 1.84
N PHE A 172 -5.18 -14.57 0.69
CA PHE A 172 -5.83 -14.51 -0.62
C PHE A 172 -6.53 -15.83 -1.01
N SER A 173 -6.12 -16.97 -0.42
CA SER A 173 -6.72 -18.27 -0.70
C SER A 173 -8.00 -18.54 0.09
N SER A 174 -8.24 -17.81 1.18
CA SER A 174 -9.50 -17.84 1.92
C SER A 174 -10.44 -16.78 1.36
N SER A 175 -11.47 -17.20 0.63
CA SER A 175 -12.43 -16.39 -0.13
C SER A 175 -13.31 -15.42 0.67
N SER A 176 -13.05 -15.22 1.97
CA SER A 176 -13.91 -14.42 2.87
C SER A 176 -13.31 -13.08 3.29
N PHE A 177 -12.14 -12.70 2.78
CA PHE A 177 -11.43 -11.48 3.20
C PHE A 177 -11.10 -10.59 2.01
N SER A 178 -11.36 -9.29 2.13
CA SER A 178 -11.03 -8.33 1.06
C SER A 178 -9.52 -8.39 0.76
N PRO A 179 -9.11 -8.79 -0.46
CA PRO A 179 -7.70 -9.02 -0.77
C PRO A 179 -6.89 -7.71 -0.86
N THR A 180 -7.57 -6.56 -0.91
CA THR A 180 -6.95 -5.26 -1.17
C THR A 180 -6.71 -4.43 0.08
N ALA A 181 -7.29 -4.80 1.23
CA ALA A 181 -7.18 -4.03 2.47
C ALA A 181 -6.63 -4.88 3.62
N PRO A 182 -5.55 -4.44 4.30
CA PRO A 182 -5.06 -5.12 5.48
C PRO A 182 -6.04 -4.89 6.65
N GLU A 183 -6.54 -5.96 7.28
CA GLU A 183 -7.41 -5.85 8.45
C GLU A 183 -6.72 -6.27 9.76
N GLY A 184 -7.39 -6.02 10.89
CA GLY A 184 -6.97 -6.42 12.23
C GLY A 184 -5.55 -5.97 12.59
N LYS A 185 -4.67 -6.93 12.87
CA LYS A 185 -3.27 -6.67 13.26
C LYS A 185 -2.44 -6.12 12.10
N ASN A 186 -2.73 -6.55 10.88
CA ASN A 186 -2.02 -6.08 9.69
C ASN A 186 -2.44 -4.65 9.34
N ARG A 187 -3.70 -4.27 9.62
CA ARG A 187 -4.15 -2.87 9.57
C ARG A 187 -3.27 -1.96 10.42
N LEU A 188 -3.01 -2.33 11.67
CA LEU A 188 -2.19 -1.52 12.58
C LEU A 188 -0.76 -1.36 12.07
N LYS A 189 -0.16 -2.44 11.56
CA LYS A 189 1.18 -2.40 10.94
C LYS A 189 1.20 -1.54 9.68
N ALA A 190 0.20 -1.67 8.81
CA ALA A 190 0.07 -0.86 7.61
C ALA A 190 -0.07 0.64 7.97
N LEU A 191 -0.91 0.97 8.95
CA LEU A 191 -1.04 2.35 9.43
C LEU A 191 0.27 2.91 9.98
N ASP A 192 1.02 2.14 10.75
CA ASP A 192 2.34 2.55 11.24
C ASP A 192 3.33 2.79 10.09
N MET A 193 3.35 1.91 9.08
CA MET A 193 4.17 2.10 7.86
C MET A 193 3.77 3.35 7.06
N ARG A 194 2.46 3.64 6.95
CA ARG A 194 1.96 4.86 6.29
C ARG A 194 2.41 6.12 7.04
N ILE A 195 2.41 6.09 8.38
CA ILE A 195 2.89 7.20 9.21
C ILE A 195 4.40 7.40 9.06
N LEU A 196 5.18 6.32 8.97
CA LEU A 196 6.61 6.38 8.66
C LEU A 196 6.88 6.98 7.27
N ASP A 197 6.11 6.56 6.26
CA ASP A 197 6.21 7.08 4.89
C ASP A 197 5.90 8.58 4.80
N LEU A 198 4.95 9.07 5.61
CA LEU A 198 4.65 10.49 5.73
C LEU A 198 5.77 11.30 6.42
N GLY A 199 6.76 10.63 7.02
CA GLY A 199 7.96 11.26 7.59
C GLY A 199 8.14 11.06 9.09
N ALA A 200 7.37 10.18 9.74
CA ALA A 200 7.65 9.83 11.13
C ALA A 200 9.03 9.15 11.26
N LYS A 201 9.78 9.53 12.29
CA LYS A 201 11.16 9.05 12.49
C LYS A 201 11.23 7.66 13.12
N ASN A 202 10.22 7.32 13.95
CA ASN A 202 10.17 6.10 14.74
C ASN A 202 8.82 5.40 14.51
N SER A 203 8.84 4.07 14.56
CA SER A 203 7.65 3.22 14.52
C SER A 203 6.99 3.20 15.89
N THR A 204 5.67 3.33 15.93
CA THR A 204 4.87 3.24 17.17
C THR A 204 4.76 1.81 17.71
N LEU A 205 4.92 0.81 16.82
CA LEU A 205 4.87 -0.61 17.15
C LEU A 205 6.22 -1.16 17.64
N GLN A 206 7.31 -0.41 17.46
CA GLN A 206 8.63 -0.84 17.86
C GLN A 206 8.82 -0.73 19.37
N GLN A 207 9.23 -1.83 20.01
CA GLN A 207 9.57 -1.83 21.44
C GLN A 207 10.87 -1.06 21.70
N GLU A 208 10.79 0.05 22.42
CA GLU A 208 11.96 0.89 22.74
C GLU A 208 12.86 0.27 23.83
N ASN A 209 12.26 -0.19 24.93
CA ASN A 209 13.00 -0.68 26.09
C ASN A 209 13.19 -2.21 26.04
N MET A 210 14.41 -2.64 25.76
CA MET A 210 14.82 -4.04 25.71
C MET A 210 16.22 -4.24 26.32
N PRO A 211 16.44 -5.27 27.16
CA PRO A 211 17.77 -5.61 27.64
C PRO A 211 18.73 -5.85 26.48
N MET A 212 19.95 -5.30 26.60
CA MET A 212 20.93 -5.26 25.52
C MET A 212 21.24 -6.64 24.92
N HIS A 213 21.35 -7.68 25.76
CA HIS A 213 21.64 -9.04 25.30
C HIS A 213 20.50 -9.63 24.44
N ILE A 214 19.23 -9.34 24.75
CA ILE A 214 18.07 -9.89 24.01
C ILE A 214 17.98 -9.13 22.69
N ARG A 215 18.12 -7.79 22.73
CA ARG A 215 18.13 -6.96 21.53
C ARG A 215 19.23 -7.41 20.54
N LYS A 216 20.45 -7.64 21.03
CA LYS A 216 21.55 -8.17 20.23
C LYS A 216 21.25 -9.59 19.72
N GLY A 217 20.66 -10.45 20.55
CA GLY A 217 20.27 -11.81 20.16
C GLY A 217 19.23 -11.85 19.04
N ILE A 218 18.18 -11.03 19.12
CA ILE A 218 17.14 -10.93 18.08
C ILE A 218 17.74 -10.40 16.78
N ALA A 219 18.51 -9.32 16.84
CA ALA A 219 19.17 -8.75 15.65
C ALA A 219 20.15 -9.75 15.02
N GLY A 220 20.93 -10.47 15.84
CA GLY A 220 21.84 -11.51 15.38
C GLY A 220 21.11 -12.69 14.74
N LYS A 221 20.00 -13.16 15.34
CA LYS A 221 19.19 -14.24 14.78
C LYS A 221 18.53 -13.84 13.46
N ALA A 222 18.02 -12.60 13.37
CA ALA A 222 17.46 -12.07 12.13
C ALA A 222 18.51 -11.98 11.02
N ALA A 223 19.70 -11.48 11.34
CA ALA A 223 20.83 -11.44 10.40
C ALA A 223 21.23 -12.84 9.95
N ASN A 224 21.35 -13.81 10.88
CA ASN A 224 21.71 -15.18 10.55
C ASN A 224 20.68 -15.83 9.62
N ARG A 225 19.37 -15.69 9.91
CA ARG A 225 18.28 -16.21 9.06
C ARG A 225 18.33 -15.64 7.65
N GLU A 226 18.65 -14.36 7.54
CA GLU A 226 18.76 -13.71 6.24
C GLU A 226 20.04 -14.13 5.49
N THR A 227 21.15 -14.36 6.20
CA THR A 227 22.38 -14.89 5.60
C THR A 227 22.21 -16.32 5.11
N THR A 228 21.47 -17.18 5.83
CA THR A 228 21.19 -18.56 5.38
C THR A 228 20.26 -18.52 4.17
N ARG A 229 19.17 -17.72 4.20
CA ARG A 229 18.28 -17.52 3.04
C ARG A 229 19.04 -17.08 1.78
N ARG A 230 19.95 -16.12 1.91
CA ARG A 230 20.77 -15.64 0.77
C ARG A 230 21.78 -16.67 0.30
N ARG A 231 22.38 -17.43 1.23
CA ARG A 231 23.31 -18.50 0.89
C ARG A 231 22.59 -19.61 0.13
N GLU A 232 21.48 -20.09 0.65
CA GLU A 232 20.63 -21.12 0.02
C GLU A 232 20.10 -20.64 -1.33
N ALA A 233 19.63 -19.39 -1.44
CA ALA A 233 19.20 -18.84 -2.73
C ALA A 233 20.35 -18.76 -3.75
N LYS A 234 21.56 -18.38 -3.31
CA LYS A 234 22.74 -18.36 -4.18
C LYS A 234 23.15 -19.77 -4.62
N GLU A 235 23.08 -20.75 -3.71
CA GLU A 235 23.38 -22.15 -3.99
C GLU A 235 22.34 -22.77 -4.94
N ASN A 236 21.07 -22.37 -4.82
CA ASN A 236 19.96 -22.84 -5.66
C ASN A 236 19.72 -22.00 -6.93
N GLY A 237 20.50 -20.93 -7.16
CA GLY A 237 20.32 -20.05 -8.32
C GLY A 237 19.08 -19.14 -8.28
N VAL A 238 18.46 -18.96 -7.11
CA VAL A 238 17.30 -18.05 -6.91
C VAL A 238 17.79 -16.62 -6.72
N ILE A 239 17.24 -15.69 -7.51
CA ILE A 239 17.58 -14.26 -7.42
C ILE A 239 16.72 -13.60 -6.34
N LEU A 240 17.37 -13.01 -5.35
CA LEU A 240 16.74 -12.22 -4.29
C LEU A 240 16.93 -10.71 -4.53
N GLU A 241 16.10 -9.91 -3.86
CA GLU A 241 16.20 -8.46 -3.85
C GLU A 241 17.58 -7.95 -3.38
N LYS A 242 18.03 -6.86 -4.01
CA LYS A 242 19.29 -6.19 -3.66
C LYS A 242 19.05 -5.24 -2.50
N PHE A 243 19.37 -5.68 -1.29
CA PHE A 243 19.34 -4.80 -0.12
C PHE A 243 20.53 -3.82 -0.15
N LYS A 244 20.26 -2.52 -0.04
CA LYS A 244 21.29 -1.54 0.29
C LYS A 244 21.58 -1.72 1.78
N SER A 245 22.79 -2.16 2.14
CA SER A 245 23.17 -2.30 3.55
C SER A 245 22.90 -0.97 4.28
N SER A 246 21.88 -0.94 5.14
CA SER A 246 21.48 0.21 5.96
C SER A 246 22.45 0.44 7.12
N ALA A 247 23.72 0.10 6.92
CA ALA A 247 24.77 0.31 7.89
C ALA A 247 24.65 1.74 8.40
N PRO A 248 24.63 1.94 9.73
CA PRO A 248 24.33 3.24 10.32
C PRO A 248 25.27 4.25 9.69
N SER A 249 24.70 5.16 8.88
CA SER A 249 25.49 6.04 8.03
C SER A 249 26.48 6.88 8.84
N LYS A 250 26.23 7.04 10.15
CA LYS A 250 27.14 7.69 11.10
C LYS A 250 28.55 7.09 11.11
N VAL A 251 28.73 5.77 11.08
CA VAL A 251 30.08 5.17 11.13
C VAL A 251 30.79 5.24 9.77
N ARG A 252 30.05 5.07 8.66
CA ARG A 252 30.62 5.18 7.31
C ARG A 252 30.88 6.62 6.86
N LYS A 253 30.17 7.61 7.44
CA LYS A 253 30.39 9.04 7.20
C LYS A 253 31.61 9.58 7.92
N GLN A 254 32.09 8.90 8.96
CA GLN A 254 33.39 9.23 9.53
C GLN A 254 34.44 8.85 8.49
N ARG A 255 35.02 9.88 7.86
CA ARG A 255 36.17 9.72 6.97
C ARG A 255 37.21 8.97 7.78
N ARG A 256 37.79 7.91 7.20
CA ARG A 256 38.89 7.18 7.85
C ARG A 256 39.91 8.21 8.34
N GLU A 257 40.29 8.08 9.61
CA GLU A 257 41.32 8.92 10.20
C GLU A 257 42.56 8.80 9.31
N ARG A 258 42.91 9.89 8.65
CA ARG A 258 44.19 10.02 7.97
C ARG A 258 45.16 10.25 9.11
N GLY A 259 46.05 9.30 9.38
CA GLY A 259 47.02 9.36 10.47
C GLY A 259 47.90 10.62 10.42
N VAL A 260 48.95 10.67 11.25
CA VAL A 260 49.84 11.83 11.30
C VAL A 260 50.44 12.09 9.91
N GLY A 261 50.30 13.34 9.44
CA GLY A 261 50.54 13.76 8.06
C GLY A 261 51.92 13.39 7.53
N GLY A 262 51.99 13.14 6.22
CA GLY A 262 53.25 12.83 5.52
C GLY A 262 54.24 13.98 5.53
N VAL A 263 55.44 13.72 5.01
CA VAL A 263 56.50 14.72 4.85
C VAL A 263 55.97 15.99 4.15
N GLY A 264 56.39 17.16 4.65
CA GLY A 264 55.93 18.46 4.14
C GLY A 264 56.49 18.86 2.77
N ILE A 265 57.38 18.05 2.20
CA ILE A 265 57.98 18.23 0.88
C ILE A 265 57.48 17.15 -0.08
N GLY A 266 57.08 17.54 -1.28
CA GLY A 266 56.65 16.59 -2.32
C GLY A 266 55.39 15.78 -1.98
N LYS A 267 55.15 14.73 -2.77
CA LYS A 267 54.02 13.80 -2.60
C LYS A 267 54.54 12.38 -2.42
N MET A 268 54.17 11.75 -1.31
CA MET A 268 54.46 10.33 -1.08
C MET A 268 53.46 9.47 -1.85
N GLN A 269 53.95 8.64 -2.78
CA GLN A 269 53.18 7.62 -3.48
C GLN A 269 53.77 6.25 -3.15
N GLY A 270 53.06 5.45 -2.33
CA GLY A 270 53.60 4.20 -1.80
C GLY A 270 54.86 4.45 -0.97
N SER A 271 55.99 3.87 -1.38
CA SER A 271 57.31 4.07 -0.77
C SER A 271 58.16 5.16 -1.43
N THR A 272 57.66 5.77 -2.51
CA THR A 272 58.43 6.76 -3.29
C THR A 272 58.03 8.19 -2.92
N LEU A 273 59.02 9.03 -2.65
CA LEU A 273 58.83 10.47 -2.47
C LEU A 273 59.05 11.17 -3.81
N LYS A 274 58.00 11.78 -4.34
CA LYS A 274 58.09 12.58 -5.57
C LYS A 274 58.29 14.05 -5.20
N LEU A 275 59.47 14.57 -5.51
CA LEU A 275 59.84 15.99 -5.33
C LEU A 275 59.61 16.75 -6.64
N SER A 276 59.08 17.97 -6.54
CA SER A 276 59.05 18.87 -7.69
C SER A 276 60.38 19.59 -7.86
N SER A 277 60.67 20.10 -9.06
CA SER A 277 61.86 20.94 -9.30
C SER A 277 61.87 22.21 -8.44
N TYR A 278 60.70 22.71 -8.06
CA TYR A 278 60.56 23.81 -7.11
C TYR A 278 60.98 23.42 -5.70
N ASP A 279 60.57 22.23 -5.23
CA ASP A 279 60.96 21.73 -3.90
C ASP A 279 62.46 21.53 -3.80
N ILE A 280 63.09 21.02 -4.87
CA ILE A 280 64.54 20.85 -4.95
C ILE A 280 65.24 22.21 -4.85
N ARG A 281 64.83 23.19 -5.68
CA ARG A 281 65.41 24.55 -5.66
C ARG A 281 65.21 25.26 -4.32
N SER A 282 64.05 25.09 -3.69
CA SER A 282 63.74 25.67 -2.37
C SER A 282 64.61 25.11 -1.25
N ILE A 283 65.17 23.91 -1.42
CA ILE A 283 66.06 23.27 -0.44
C ILE A 283 67.52 23.61 -0.74
N GLU A 284 67.90 23.75 -2.02
CA GLU A 284 69.28 24.00 -2.43
C GLU A 284 69.76 25.45 -2.21
N GLY A 285 68.85 26.44 -2.14
CA GLY A 285 69.16 27.84 -1.84
C GLY A 285 69.23 28.73 -3.08
#